data_AF-A0AAV5FJA8-F1
#
_entry.id   AF-A0AAV5FJA8-F1
#
_cell.length_a   1.000
_cell.length_b   1.000
_cell.length_c   1.000
_cell.angle_alpha   90.00
_cell.angle_beta   90.00
_cell.angle_gamma   90.00
#
_symmetry.space_group_name_H-M   'P 1'
#
loop_
_entity.id
_entity.type
_entity.pdbx_description
1 polymer ?
#
loop_
_entity_poly.entity_id
_entity_poly.type
_entity_poly.pdbx_seq_one_letter_code
_entity_poly.pdbx_strand_id
1 'polypeptide(L)'
;MHRVAAARTTTRRMAAEEMRRASAATAAAATAEAAAAPSAAAGSRWARVWPPALRWIPTSTDQIIAAEKRLLSVVKTKYVQERVNIGSAPPGSTVRWFRSSSDEPRFINTVTFDSKENAPTLVMVHGYGASQGFFFRNFDALANRFRVIAIDQLGWGGSSRPDFTCKSTEETEAWFIDSFEEWRKAKNLSNFILLGHSFGGYVAAKYALQHPEHVQHLILVGPAGFSSETEHSSEWLTKGLGPWGPGLVQRYTSARFGSHATGDLLTDQESTLLTDYIYHTLAAKASGELCLKHIFAFGAFARKPLLQCASDWKVPTTFIYGQHDWMNYQGAQQARKDMKVPCEIIRVPQGGHFVFIDNPSAFHSAVFYACRKFLSEDGEGLTLSDGLISA
;
A
#
# COMPACT_ATOMS: atom_id res chain seq x y z
N MET A 1 11.42 -54.19 -13.66
CA MET A 1 11.83 -52.99 -12.90
C MET A 1 12.72 -51.99 -13.67
N HIS A 2 13.42 -52.36 -14.76
CA HIS A 2 14.30 -51.43 -15.49
C HIS A 2 13.62 -50.37 -16.40
N ARG A 3 12.39 -50.58 -16.88
CA ARG A 3 11.71 -49.62 -17.78
C ARG A 3 11.10 -48.39 -17.08
N VAL A 4 10.80 -48.49 -15.77
CA VAL A 4 10.20 -47.38 -14.99
C VAL A 4 11.26 -46.39 -14.51
N ALA A 5 12.50 -46.85 -14.28
CA ALA A 5 13.62 -45.98 -13.90
C ALA A 5 14.08 -45.09 -15.06
N ALA A 6 14.15 -45.61 -16.28
CA ALA A 6 14.56 -44.84 -17.46
C ALA A 6 13.58 -43.70 -17.81
N ALA A 7 12.27 -43.94 -17.69
CA ALA A 7 11.25 -42.92 -17.94
C ALA A 7 11.32 -41.76 -16.92
N ARG A 8 11.53 -42.06 -15.63
CA ARG A 8 11.65 -41.03 -14.57
C ARG A 8 12.88 -40.14 -14.74
N THR A 9 13.99 -40.68 -15.25
CA THR A 9 15.22 -39.92 -15.47
C THR A 9 15.10 -38.97 -16.68
N THR A 10 14.42 -39.41 -17.74
CA THR A 10 14.16 -38.57 -18.93
C THR A 10 13.22 -37.42 -18.62
N THR A 11 12.14 -37.65 -17.85
CA THR A 11 11.19 -36.60 -17.44
C THR A 11 11.84 -35.53 -16.56
N ARG A 12 12.73 -35.94 -15.62
CA ARG A 12 13.48 -34.98 -14.78
C ARG A 12 14.48 -34.13 -15.58
N ARG A 13 15.09 -34.71 -16.62
CA ARG A 13 16.06 -34.01 -17.47
C ARG A 13 15.38 -33.00 -18.40
N MET A 14 14.20 -33.33 -18.92
CA MET A 14 13.37 -32.39 -19.69
C MET A 14 12.84 -31.23 -18.84
N ALA A 15 12.35 -31.51 -17.63
CA ALA A 15 11.88 -30.47 -16.71
C ALA A 15 13.00 -29.50 -16.29
N ALA A 16 14.23 -30.00 -16.09
CA ALA A 16 15.39 -29.17 -15.77
C ALA A 16 15.82 -28.29 -16.97
N GLU A 17 15.64 -28.77 -18.20
CA GLU A 17 15.96 -28.02 -19.40
C GLU A 17 14.89 -26.96 -19.73
N GLU A 18 13.61 -27.26 -19.49
CA GLU A 18 12.52 -26.29 -19.56
C GLU A 18 12.65 -25.19 -18.50
N MET A 19 13.04 -25.54 -17.26
CA MET A 19 13.35 -24.53 -16.23
C MET A 19 14.54 -23.64 -16.61
N ARG A 20 15.57 -24.19 -17.28
CA ARG A 20 16.69 -23.38 -17.79
C ARG A 20 16.26 -22.45 -18.92
N ARG A 21 15.41 -22.94 -19.85
CA ARG A 21 14.87 -22.12 -20.95
C ARG A 21 13.93 -21.04 -20.45
N ALA A 22 13.09 -21.33 -19.45
CA ALA A 22 12.24 -20.35 -18.78
C ALA A 22 13.07 -19.29 -18.03
N SER A 23 14.12 -19.70 -17.30
CA SER A 23 15.04 -18.78 -16.63
C SER A 23 15.79 -17.88 -17.63
N ALA A 24 16.23 -18.43 -18.76
CA ALA A 24 16.88 -17.66 -19.83
C ALA A 24 15.92 -16.69 -20.54
N ALA A 25 14.65 -17.08 -20.73
CA ALA A 25 13.62 -16.21 -21.30
C ALA A 25 13.23 -15.05 -20.36
N THR A 26 13.15 -15.31 -19.05
CA THR A 26 12.92 -14.27 -18.03
C THR A 26 14.11 -13.33 -17.90
N ALA A 27 15.35 -13.84 -18.02
CA ALA A 27 16.56 -13.02 -18.06
C ALA A 27 16.63 -12.15 -19.33
N ALA A 28 16.19 -12.68 -20.49
CA ALA A 28 16.11 -11.94 -21.74
C ALA A 28 14.99 -10.87 -21.76
N ALA A 29 13.87 -11.13 -21.09
CA ALA A 29 12.80 -10.15 -20.91
C ALA A 29 13.24 -9.02 -19.95
N ALA A 30 13.94 -9.36 -18.87
CA ALA A 30 14.49 -8.38 -17.92
C ALA A 30 15.61 -7.51 -18.54
N THR A 31 16.39 -8.03 -19.49
CA THR A 31 17.39 -7.22 -20.22
C THR A 31 16.76 -6.35 -21.31
N ALA A 32 15.66 -6.79 -21.93
CA ALA A 32 14.90 -5.96 -22.88
C ALA A 32 14.19 -4.78 -22.20
N GLU A 33 13.69 -4.98 -20.97
CA GLU A 33 13.07 -3.92 -20.16
C GLU A 33 14.12 -2.95 -19.58
N ALA A 34 15.33 -3.45 -19.26
CA ALA A 34 16.47 -2.61 -18.85
C ALA A 34 17.05 -1.77 -20.00
N ALA A 35 16.87 -2.17 -21.27
CA ALA A 35 17.31 -1.42 -22.44
C ALA A 35 16.35 -0.26 -22.83
N ALA A 36 15.18 -0.16 -22.19
CA ALA A 36 14.17 0.86 -22.46
C ALA A 36 14.17 2.03 -21.47
N ALA A 37 15.20 2.17 -20.62
CA ALA A 37 15.43 3.39 -19.85
C ALA A 37 16.24 4.37 -20.71
N PRO A 38 15.69 5.53 -21.13
CA PRO A 38 16.52 6.56 -21.74
C PRO A 38 17.44 7.11 -20.66
N SER A 39 18.74 6.96 -20.85
CA SER A 39 19.73 7.65 -20.04
C SER A 39 19.51 9.16 -20.16
N ALA A 40 19.37 9.82 -19.02
CA ALA A 40 19.30 11.26 -18.94
C ALA A 40 20.68 11.87 -19.21
N ALA A 41 21.13 11.84 -20.47
CA ALA A 41 22.20 12.69 -21.02
C ALA A 41 22.47 12.33 -22.50
N ALA A 42 21.52 12.64 -23.40
CA ALA A 42 21.78 12.98 -24.80
C ALA A 42 20.45 13.31 -25.47
N GLY A 43 20.29 14.54 -25.96
CA GLY A 43 19.16 14.91 -26.80
C GLY A 43 19.14 14.03 -28.05
N SER A 44 18.29 13.00 -28.06
CA SER A 44 18.22 12.06 -29.17
C SER A 44 17.13 12.48 -30.14
N ARG A 45 17.47 12.44 -31.43
CA ARG A 45 16.69 12.85 -32.61
C ARG A 45 15.28 12.22 -32.72
N TRP A 46 14.95 11.27 -31.84
CA TRP A 46 13.71 10.48 -31.85
C TRP A 46 12.52 11.18 -31.18
N ALA A 47 12.76 12.15 -30.29
CA ALA A 47 11.69 12.91 -29.62
C ALA A 47 10.81 13.75 -30.56
N ARG A 48 11.25 13.99 -31.80
CA ARG A 48 10.49 14.75 -32.81
C ARG A 48 9.42 13.93 -33.57
N VAL A 49 9.44 12.60 -33.47
CA VAL A 49 8.58 11.72 -34.31
C VAL A 49 7.25 11.35 -33.64
N TRP A 50 7.13 11.47 -32.31
CA TRP A 50 5.86 11.21 -31.61
C TRP A 50 4.92 12.43 -31.68
N PRO A 51 3.62 12.24 -32.04
CA PRO A 51 2.62 13.29 -31.91
C PRO A 51 2.64 13.91 -30.51
N PRO A 52 2.50 15.24 -30.37
CA PRO A 52 2.53 15.91 -29.07
C PRO A 52 1.56 15.31 -28.04
N ALA A 53 0.40 14.82 -28.48
CA ALA A 53 -0.61 14.16 -27.66
C ALA A 53 -0.18 12.77 -27.10
N LEU A 54 0.89 12.19 -27.63
CA LEU A 54 1.44 10.88 -27.22
C LEU A 54 2.81 11.01 -26.53
N ARG A 55 3.28 12.24 -26.29
CA ARG A 55 4.54 12.46 -25.56
C ARG A 55 4.29 12.23 -24.08
N TRP A 56 5.10 11.36 -23.48
CA TRP A 56 5.20 11.25 -22.02
C TRP A 56 5.53 12.62 -21.44
N ILE A 57 4.66 13.16 -20.59
CA ILE A 57 4.93 14.41 -19.89
C ILE A 57 5.78 14.04 -18.68
N PRO A 58 7.04 14.48 -18.60
CA PRO A 58 7.88 14.23 -17.44
C PRO A 58 7.20 14.84 -16.20
N THR A 59 7.03 14.05 -15.16
CA THR A 59 6.53 14.52 -13.86
C THR A 59 7.67 14.76 -12.87
N SER A 60 7.39 15.51 -11.81
CA SER A 60 8.32 15.77 -10.70
C SER A 60 7.58 15.68 -9.36
N THR A 61 8.33 15.59 -8.26
CA THR A 61 7.75 15.65 -6.90
C THR A 61 6.94 16.93 -6.68
N ASP A 62 7.38 18.07 -7.23
CA ASP A 62 6.64 19.33 -7.14
C ASP A 62 5.31 19.29 -7.90
N GLN A 63 5.26 18.61 -9.04
CA GLN A 63 4.01 18.43 -9.78
C GLN A 63 3.04 17.48 -9.06
N ILE A 64 3.56 16.44 -8.40
CA ILE A 64 2.75 15.57 -7.53
C ILE A 64 2.15 16.39 -6.38
N ILE A 65 2.96 17.19 -5.68
CA ILE A 65 2.50 18.08 -4.60
C ILE A 65 1.49 19.11 -5.12
N ALA A 66 1.70 19.66 -6.32
CA ALA A 66 0.76 20.59 -6.93
C ALA A 66 -0.59 19.93 -7.26
N ALA A 67 -0.57 18.72 -7.81
CA ALA A 67 -1.77 17.92 -8.08
C ALA A 67 -2.48 17.51 -6.78
N GLU A 68 -1.71 17.15 -5.75
CA GLU A 68 -2.22 16.87 -4.41
C GLU A 68 -2.96 18.09 -3.84
N LYS A 69 -2.36 19.28 -3.89
CA LYS A 69 -3.01 20.52 -3.43
C LYS A 69 -4.29 20.84 -4.22
N ARG A 70 -4.32 20.56 -5.53
CA ARG A 70 -5.55 20.70 -6.32
C ARG A 70 -6.62 19.71 -5.85
N LEU A 71 -6.26 18.44 -5.63
CA LEU A 71 -7.19 17.44 -5.10
C LEU A 71 -7.71 17.82 -3.71
N LEU A 72 -6.83 18.21 -2.80
CA LEU A 72 -7.19 18.60 -1.44
C LEU A 72 -7.94 19.93 -1.36
N SER A 73 -8.08 20.68 -2.46
CA SER A 73 -8.92 21.89 -2.50
C SER A 73 -10.41 21.62 -2.30
N VAL A 74 -10.87 20.38 -2.47
CA VAL A 74 -12.26 19.99 -2.17
C VAL A 74 -12.48 19.69 -0.68
N VAL A 75 -11.40 19.56 0.10
CA VAL A 75 -11.45 19.31 1.54
C VAL A 75 -11.70 20.63 2.26
N LYS A 76 -12.71 20.66 3.13
CA LYS A 76 -13.14 21.90 3.80
C LYS A 76 -12.32 22.20 5.05
N THR A 77 -11.87 21.15 5.73
CA THR A 77 -11.10 21.25 6.97
C THR A 77 -9.70 21.76 6.64
N LYS A 78 -9.25 22.74 7.41
CA LYS A 78 -7.90 23.29 7.25
C LYS A 78 -6.86 22.22 7.58
N TYR A 79 -5.77 22.23 6.82
CA TYR A 79 -4.65 21.33 7.02
C TYR A 79 -3.33 22.05 6.88
N VAL A 80 -2.30 21.45 7.45
CA VAL A 80 -0.90 21.80 7.24
C VAL A 80 -0.26 20.70 6.42
N GLN A 81 0.41 21.08 5.34
CA GLN A 81 1.25 20.18 4.56
C GLN A 81 2.71 20.55 4.80
N GLU A 82 3.51 19.55 5.14
CA GLU A 82 4.93 19.73 5.45
C GLU A 82 5.78 18.59 4.89
N ARG A 83 7.07 18.87 4.72
CA ARG A 83 8.10 17.88 4.36
C ARG A 83 8.90 17.58 5.62
N VAL A 84 8.58 16.50 6.29
CA VAL A 84 9.23 16.09 7.54
C VAL A 84 10.59 15.50 7.21
N ASN A 85 11.66 16.13 7.69
CA ASN A 85 13.01 15.62 7.51
C ASN A 85 13.23 14.37 8.37
N ILE A 86 13.57 13.26 7.73
CA ILE A 86 13.90 11.99 8.40
C ILE A 86 15.41 11.70 8.39
N GLY A 87 16.20 12.74 8.16
CA GLY A 87 17.66 12.71 8.11
C GLY A 87 18.24 12.37 6.73
N SER A 88 19.54 12.60 6.62
CA SER A 88 20.42 11.94 5.66
C SER A 88 21.18 10.85 6.42
N ALA A 89 21.30 9.64 5.88
CA ALA A 89 22.14 8.64 6.53
C ALA A 89 23.60 8.86 6.11
N PRO A 90 24.53 9.13 7.05
CA PRO A 90 25.95 9.21 6.72
C PRO A 90 26.53 7.81 6.45
N PRO A 91 27.72 7.72 5.81
CA PRO A 91 28.50 6.49 5.76
C PRO A 91 28.70 5.91 7.17
N GLY A 92 28.21 4.68 7.42
CA GLY A 92 28.31 3.99 8.72
C GLY A 92 27.02 3.93 9.56
N SER A 93 25.88 4.43 9.06
CA SER A 93 24.58 4.29 9.73
C SER A 93 24.20 2.81 9.99
N THR A 94 23.71 2.52 11.19
CA THR A 94 23.17 1.19 11.59
C THR A 94 21.76 0.93 11.06
N VAL A 95 21.13 1.95 10.45
CA VAL A 95 19.77 1.89 9.96
C VAL A 95 19.73 1.19 8.59
N ARG A 96 18.96 0.09 8.49
CA ARG A 96 19.21 -0.99 7.51
C ARG A 96 18.80 -0.66 6.08
N TRP A 97 17.91 0.32 5.89
CA TRP A 97 17.40 0.72 4.57
C TRP A 97 18.24 1.78 3.85
N PHE A 98 19.35 2.18 4.46
CA PHE A 98 20.24 3.17 3.89
C PHE A 98 21.43 2.49 3.22
N ARG A 99 21.25 2.12 1.95
CA ARG A 99 22.36 1.94 1.01
C ARG A 99 22.15 2.82 -0.22
N SER A 100 21.85 4.10 -0.02
CA SER A 100 21.95 5.05 -1.13
C SER A 100 23.34 5.66 -1.14
N SER A 101 23.85 5.92 -2.34
CA SER A 101 25.09 6.64 -2.58
C SER A 101 24.98 8.16 -2.37
N SER A 102 23.81 8.66 -1.98
CA SER A 102 23.52 10.08 -1.79
C SER A 102 23.37 10.44 -0.31
N ASP A 103 24.10 11.49 0.09
CA ASP A 103 24.04 12.11 1.43
C ASP A 103 22.91 13.16 1.57
N GLU A 104 22.01 13.26 0.58
CA GLU A 104 20.92 14.22 0.60
C GLU A 104 19.88 13.87 1.69
N PRO A 105 19.38 14.86 2.45
CA PRO A 105 18.33 14.62 3.43
C PRO A 105 17.06 14.11 2.75
N ARG A 106 16.39 13.18 3.41
CA ARG A 106 15.15 12.59 2.94
C ARG A 106 13.97 13.16 3.70
N PHE A 107 12.85 13.25 3.00
CA PHE A 107 11.65 13.85 3.54
C PHE A 107 10.44 12.95 3.32
N ILE A 108 9.54 12.98 4.30
CA ILE A 108 8.21 12.37 4.21
C ILE A 108 7.18 13.49 4.05
N ASN A 109 6.48 13.51 2.91
CA ASN A 109 5.36 14.40 2.69
C ASN A 109 4.24 14.02 3.65
N THR A 110 3.81 14.98 4.46
CA THR A 110 2.86 14.77 5.55
C THR A 110 1.78 15.83 5.47
N VAL A 111 0.52 15.39 5.51
CA VAL A 111 -0.64 16.27 5.65
C VAL A 111 -1.25 16.04 7.03
N THR A 112 -1.36 17.11 7.81
CA THR A 112 -1.95 17.11 9.16
C THR A 112 -3.22 17.94 9.19
N PHE A 113 -4.31 17.34 9.66
CA PHE A 113 -5.54 18.02 10.03
C PHE A 113 -5.60 18.06 11.55
N ASP A 114 -5.45 19.25 12.12
CA ASP A 114 -5.60 19.44 13.57
C ASP A 114 -7.07 19.30 13.96
N SER A 115 -7.28 18.89 15.21
CA SER A 115 -8.60 18.72 15.80
C SER A 115 -8.67 19.46 17.13
N LYS A 116 -9.77 19.24 17.87
CA LYS A 116 -9.91 19.77 19.22
C LYS A 116 -8.77 19.27 20.11
N GLU A 117 -8.46 20.07 21.13
CA GLU A 117 -7.47 19.71 22.15
C GLU A 117 -7.79 18.32 22.74
N ASN A 118 -6.76 17.49 22.95
CA ASN A 118 -6.84 16.10 23.42
C ASN A 118 -7.52 15.09 22.50
N ALA A 119 -7.84 15.43 21.25
CA ALA A 119 -8.33 14.43 20.29
C ALA A 119 -7.27 13.34 20.03
N PRO A 120 -7.66 12.05 19.94
CA PRO A 120 -6.73 10.98 19.61
C PRO A 120 -6.09 11.21 18.24
N THR A 121 -4.81 10.84 18.11
CA THR A 121 -4.08 10.95 16.84
C THR A 121 -4.30 9.72 15.98
N LEU A 122 -4.78 9.91 14.75
CA LEU A 122 -4.95 8.88 13.73
C LEU A 122 -3.93 9.08 12.61
N VAL A 123 -2.99 8.15 12.48
CA VAL A 123 -1.99 8.13 11.41
C VAL A 123 -2.48 7.23 10.27
N MET A 124 -2.47 7.72 9.03
CA MET A 124 -3.00 7.01 7.86
C MET A 124 -1.91 6.74 6.81
N VAL A 125 -1.78 5.48 6.41
CA VAL A 125 -0.76 4.98 5.47
C VAL A 125 -1.44 4.35 4.25
N HIS A 126 -1.14 4.89 3.05
CA HIS A 126 -1.74 4.46 1.79
C HIS A 126 -1.24 3.09 1.30
N GLY A 127 -2.00 2.46 0.41
CA GLY A 127 -1.65 1.21 -0.25
C GLY A 127 -0.75 1.35 -1.48
N TYR A 128 -0.59 0.25 -2.23
CA TYR A 128 0.31 0.22 -3.39
C TYR A 128 -0.26 1.04 -4.58
N GLY A 129 0.58 1.72 -5.38
CA GLY A 129 0.16 2.61 -6.47
C GLY A 129 -0.71 3.82 -6.05
N ALA A 130 -0.84 4.09 -4.75
CA ALA A 130 -1.61 5.20 -4.19
C ALA A 130 -0.68 6.23 -3.53
N SER A 131 -1.27 7.23 -2.89
CA SER A 131 -0.58 8.29 -2.14
C SER A 131 -1.55 8.83 -1.08
N GLN A 132 -1.10 9.65 -0.13
CA GLN A 132 -1.91 10.13 0.99
C GLN A 132 -3.17 10.89 0.55
N GLY A 133 -3.13 11.58 -0.59
CA GLY A 133 -4.28 12.29 -1.15
C GLY A 133 -5.46 11.39 -1.52
N PHE A 134 -5.29 10.07 -1.64
CA PHE A 134 -6.39 9.13 -1.90
C PHE A 134 -7.44 9.13 -0.77
N PHE A 135 -7.08 9.57 0.44
CA PHE A 135 -8.01 9.69 1.55
C PHE A 135 -8.84 10.99 1.53
N PHE A 136 -8.81 11.82 0.47
CA PHE A 136 -9.43 13.15 0.44
C PHE A 136 -10.90 13.20 0.90
N ARG A 137 -11.72 12.20 0.55
CA ARG A 137 -13.13 12.09 0.99
C ARG A 137 -13.33 11.85 2.49
N ASN A 138 -12.26 11.53 3.20
CA ASN A 138 -12.29 11.06 4.58
C ASN A 138 -11.81 12.12 5.58
N PHE A 139 -10.99 13.05 5.12
CA PHE A 139 -10.34 14.01 6.02
C PHE A 139 -11.32 14.87 6.80
N ASP A 140 -12.37 15.39 6.15
CA ASP A 140 -13.35 16.24 6.84
C ASP A 140 -14.08 15.51 7.98
N ALA A 141 -14.52 14.27 7.73
CA ALA A 141 -15.25 13.50 8.72
C ALA A 141 -14.34 13.02 9.86
N LEU A 142 -13.13 12.54 9.53
CA LEU A 142 -12.19 12.02 10.51
C LEU A 142 -11.57 13.14 11.35
N ALA A 143 -11.21 14.29 10.77
CA ALA A 143 -10.61 15.41 11.48
C ALA A 143 -11.54 16.03 12.54
N ASN A 144 -12.86 15.84 12.41
CA ASN A 144 -13.83 16.25 13.42
C ASN A 144 -13.72 15.46 14.75
N ARG A 145 -13.06 14.29 14.73
CA ARG A 145 -12.93 13.38 15.88
C ARG A 145 -11.49 13.05 16.25
N PHE A 146 -10.56 13.16 15.30
CA PHE A 146 -9.16 12.81 15.46
C PHE A 146 -8.28 13.96 15.01
N ARG A 147 -7.09 14.07 15.59
CA ARG A 147 -5.97 14.71 14.88
C ARG A 147 -5.51 13.73 13.79
N VAL A 148 -5.78 14.05 12.53
CA VAL A 148 -5.48 13.14 11.40
C VAL A 148 -4.13 13.51 10.80
N ILE A 149 -3.27 12.52 10.63
CA ILE A 149 -1.97 12.67 9.98
C ILE A 149 -1.86 11.63 8.87
N ALA A 150 -1.88 12.06 7.63
CA ALA A 150 -1.64 11.19 6.48
C ALA A 150 -0.19 11.38 5.99
N ILE A 151 0.40 10.31 5.46
CA ILE A 151 1.78 10.34 4.97
C ILE A 151 1.91 9.66 3.61
N ASP A 152 2.83 10.17 2.80
CA ASP A 152 3.38 9.42 1.68
C ASP A 152 4.58 8.61 2.14
N GLN A 153 4.57 7.30 1.91
CA GLN A 153 5.70 6.44 2.27
C GLN A 153 6.99 6.86 1.53
N LEU A 154 8.16 6.50 2.07
CA LEU A 154 9.42 6.81 1.41
C LEU A 154 9.48 6.17 0.01
N GLY A 155 9.78 6.99 -0.99
CA GLY A 155 9.79 6.57 -2.39
C GLY A 155 8.47 6.75 -3.12
N TRP A 156 7.46 7.33 -2.48
CA TRP A 156 6.09 7.45 -2.98
C TRP A 156 5.58 8.88 -2.94
N GLY A 157 4.60 9.20 -3.78
CA GLY A 157 3.91 10.48 -3.73
C GLY A 157 4.85 11.69 -3.72
N GLY A 158 4.55 12.64 -2.81
CA GLY A 158 5.35 13.84 -2.57
C GLY A 158 6.59 13.61 -1.69
N SER A 159 6.81 12.40 -1.16
CA SER A 159 7.99 12.08 -0.35
C SER A 159 9.25 11.99 -1.21
N SER A 160 10.42 12.02 -0.56
CA SER A 160 11.70 11.81 -1.24
C SER A 160 11.69 10.47 -2.00
N ARG A 161 12.25 10.49 -3.22
CA ARG A 161 12.27 9.34 -4.14
C ARG A 161 13.70 8.83 -4.42
N PRO A 162 14.43 8.34 -3.40
CA PRO A 162 15.79 7.85 -3.58
C PRO A 162 15.81 6.55 -4.41
N ASP A 163 16.97 6.21 -4.97
CA ASP A 163 17.12 4.95 -5.69
C ASP A 163 16.84 3.76 -4.78
N PHE A 164 16.02 2.82 -5.27
CA PHE A 164 15.64 1.64 -4.52
C PHE A 164 16.71 0.55 -4.68
N THR A 165 17.48 0.34 -3.61
CA THR A 165 18.66 -0.54 -3.63
C THR A 165 18.49 -1.84 -2.85
N CYS A 166 17.31 -2.09 -2.26
CA CYS A 166 17.05 -3.29 -1.47
C CYS A 166 17.14 -4.54 -2.34
N LYS A 167 17.69 -5.61 -1.76
CA LYS A 167 17.93 -6.89 -2.44
C LYS A 167 17.15 -8.06 -1.83
N SER A 168 16.57 -7.89 -0.66
CA SER A 168 15.82 -8.92 0.05
C SER A 168 14.50 -8.40 0.61
N THR A 169 13.65 -9.32 1.08
CA THR A 169 12.41 -8.99 1.79
C THR A 169 12.70 -8.16 3.04
N GLU A 170 13.70 -8.54 3.82
CA GLU A 170 14.10 -7.87 5.08
C GLU A 170 14.56 -6.44 4.84
N GLU A 171 15.42 -6.23 3.84
CA GLU A 171 15.89 -4.89 3.47
C GLU A 171 14.73 -4.02 2.99
N THR A 172 13.75 -4.62 2.31
CA THR A 172 12.56 -3.91 1.83
C THR A 172 11.57 -3.60 2.95
N GLU A 173 11.37 -4.52 3.90
CA GLU A 173 10.58 -4.27 5.12
C GLU A 173 11.19 -3.12 5.92
N ALA A 174 12.51 -3.18 6.18
CA ALA A 174 13.23 -2.13 6.89
C ALA A 174 13.12 -0.77 6.19
N TRP A 175 13.07 -0.74 4.85
CA TRP A 175 12.89 0.51 4.08
C TRP A 175 11.67 1.29 4.49
N PHE A 176 10.54 0.62 4.69
CA PHE A 176 9.31 1.31 5.06
C PHE A 176 9.19 1.49 6.59
N ILE A 177 9.60 0.48 7.37
CA ILE A 177 9.41 0.47 8.84
C ILE A 177 10.32 1.50 9.51
N ASP A 178 11.61 1.44 9.23
CA ASP A 178 12.57 2.32 9.90
C ASP A 178 12.42 3.77 9.39
N SER A 179 12.03 4.00 8.13
CA SER A 179 11.75 5.38 7.64
C SER A 179 10.49 5.97 8.27
N PHE A 180 9.48 5.13 8.52
CA PHE A 180 8.32 5.50 9.31
C PHE A 180 8.70 5.79 10.78
N GLU A 181 9.62 5.02 11.36
CA GLU A 181 10.11 5.25 12.72
C GLU A 181 10.86 6.58 12.87
N GLU A 182 11.75 6.92 11.92
CA GLU A 182 12.43 8.22 11.92
C GLU A 182 11.45 9.38 11.71
N TRP A 183 10.43 9.19 10.87
CA TRP A 183 9.33 10.14 10.75
C TRP A 183 8.56 10.31 12.06
N ARG A 184 8.22 9.21 12.75
CA ARG A 184 7.52 9.25 14.04
C ARG A 184 8.32 10.02 15.08
N LYS A 185 9.64 9.77 15.17
CA LYS A 185 10.56 10.51 16.07
C LYS A 185 10.58 11.99 15.73
N ALA A 186 10.72 12.35 14.46
CA ALA A 186 10.73 13.74 14.00
C ALA A 186 9.41 14.47 14.30
N LYS A 187 8.27 13.76 14.24
CA LYS A 187 6.95 14.27 14.63
C LYS A 187 6.66 14.20 16.13
N ASN A 188 7.56 13.62 16.93
CA ASN A 188 7.43 13.41 18.37
C ASN A 188 6.11 12.71 18.77
N LEU A 189 5.76 11.62 18.08
CA LEU A 189 4.53 10.86 18.35
C LEU A 189 4.82 9.67 19.25
N SER A 190 4.24 9.60 20.44
CA SER A 190 4.48 8.51 21.40
C SER A 190 3.33 7.51 21.51
N ASN A 191 2.11 7.88 21.12
CA ASN A 191 0.91 7.05 21.18
C ASN A 191 -0.08 7.48 20.09
N PHE A 192 -0.35 6.63 19.12
CA PHE A 192 -1.31 6.92 18.04
C PHE A 192 -2.06 5.67 17.59
N ILE A 193 -3.18 5.90 16.92
CA ILE A 193 -3.92 4.89 16.18
C ILE A 193 -3.33 4.84 14.78
N LEU A 194 -2.97 3.65 14.30
CA LEU A 194 -2.35 3.47 12.99
C LEU A 194 -3.32 2.79 12.04
N LEU A 195 -3.64 3.45 10.94
CA LEU A 195 -4.48 2.92 9.87
C LEU A 195 -3.63 2.68 8.62
N GLY A 196 -3.62 1.44 8.14
CA GLY A 196 -2.92 1.06 6.92
C GLY A 196 -3.85 0.42 5.90
N HIS A 197 -3.82 0.92 4.66
CA HIS A 197 -4.57 0.34 3.54
C HIS A 197 -3.69 -0.61 2.72
N SER A 198 -4.18 -1.81 2.39
CA SER A 198 -3.54 -2.71 1.43
C SER A 198 -2.06 -2.98 1.77
N PHE A 199 -1.12 -2.60 0.90
CA PHE A 199 0.32 -2.67 1.19
C PHE A 199 0.73 -1.79 2.39
N GLY A 200 0.14 -0.62 2.57
CA GLY A 200 0.30 0.19 3.79
C GLY A 200 -0.20 -0.53 5.03
N GLY A 201 -1.20 -1.41 4.91
CA GLY A 201 -1.65 -2.32 5.96
C GLY A 201 -0.57 -3.35 6.34
N TYR A 202 0.14 -3.90 5.35
CA TYR A 202 1.28 -4.78 5.60
C TYR A 202 2.41 -4.06 6.35
N VAL A 203 2.78 -2.86 5.89
CA VAL A 203 3.81 -2.03 6.53
C VAL A 203 3.40 -1.64 7.95
N ALA A 204 2.16 -1.17 8.14
CA ALA A 204 1.62 -0.79 9.44
C ALA A 204 1.61 -1.96 10.44
N ALA A 205 1.21 -3.14 9.99
CA ALA A 205 1.26 -4.37 10.78
C ALA A 205 2.69 -4.74 11.20
N LYS A 206 3.64 -4.72 10.25
CA LYS A 206 5.05 -5.01 10.55
C LYS A 206 5.65 -3.98 11.50
N TYR A 207 5.28 -2.70 11.35
CA TYR A 207 5.68 -1.65 12.28
C TYR A 207 5.13 -1.91 13.69
N ALA A 208 3.83 -2.20 13.82
CA ALA A 208 3.18 -2.49 15.11
C ALA A 208 3.74 -3.76 15.80
N LEU A 209 4.23 -4.75 15.04
CA LEU A 209 4.92 -5.92 15.60
C LEU A 209 6.30 -5.57 16.19
N GLN A 210 6.99 -4.58 15.62
CA GLN A 210 8.33 -4.15 16.06
C GLN A 210 8.30 -3.05 17.12
N HIS A 211 7.29 -2.17 17.06
CA HIS A 211 7.12 -1.01 17.91
C HIS A 211 5.71 -0.96 18.56
N PRO A 212 5.28 -2.04 19.24
CA PRO A 212 3.94 -2.11 19.84
C PRO A 212 3.67 -1.03 20.89
N GLU A 213 4.72 -0.50 21.53
CA GLU A 213 4.65 0.56 22.54
C GLU A 213 4.16 1.91 22.01
N HIS A 214 4.16 2.11 20.68
CA HIS A 214 3.75 3.38 20.06
C HIS A 214 2.35 3.34 19.45
N VAL A 215 1.80 2.14 19.22
CA VAL A 215 0.54 1.96 18.52
C VAL A 215 -0.55 1.52 19.50
N GLN A 216 -1.52 2.40 19.74
CA GLN A 216 -2.62 2.13 20.67
C GLN A 216 -3.67 1.18 20.08
N HIS A 217 -3.91 1.30 18.77
CA HIS A 217 -4.84 0.46 18.02
C HIS A 217 -4.42 0.43 16.55
N LEU A 218 -4.55 -0.73 15.92
CA LEU A 218 -4.20 -0.93 14.51
C LEU A 218 -5.47 -1.15 13.68
N ILE A 219 -5.67 -0.33 12.65
CA ILE A 219 -6.76 -0.48 11.69
C ILE A 219 -6.18 -0.95 10.36
N LEU A 220 -6.58 -2.13 9.91
CA LEU A 220 -6.11 -2.73 8.68
C LEU A 220 -7.22 -2.76 7.64
N VAL A 221 -7.09 -1.92 6.61
CA VAL A 221 -8.11 -1.78 5.56
C VAL A 221 -7.69 -2.60 4.34
N GLY A 222 -8.37 -3.72 4.10
CA GLY A 222 -8.03 -4.66 3.02
C GLY A 222 -6.53 -5.02 2.97
N PRO A 223 -5.87 -5.39 4.09
CA PRO A 223 -4.42 -5.49 4.16
C PRO A 223 -3.84 -6.62 3.31
N ALA A 224 -2.65 -6.39 2.77
CA ALA A 224 -1.84 -7.45 2.19
C ALA A 224 -1.20 -8.34 3.28
N GLY A 225 -0.84 -9.57 2.92
CA GLY A 225 -0.07 -10.49 3.78
C GLY A 225 -0.87 -11.44 4.67
N PHE A 226 -2.21 -11.44 4.56
CA PHE A 226 -3.09 -12.34 5.31
C PHE A 226 -3.64 -13.52 4.49
N SER A 227 -3.28 -13.65 3.21
CA SER A 227 -3.65 -14.80 2.35
C SER A 227 -2.69 -15.98 2.51
N SER A 228 -3.20 -17.21 2.60
CA SER A 228 -2.39 -18.44 2.55
C SER A 228 -2.17 -18.92 1.10
N GLU A 229 -1.01 -19.52 0.79
CA GLU A 229 -0.73 -20.10 -0.54
C GLU A 229 -1.73 -21.20 -0.94
N THR A 230 -2.35 -21.86 0.04
CA THR A 230 -3.27 -22.99 -0.13
C THR A 230 -4.66 -22.61 -0.65
N GLU A 231 -5.11 -21.37 -0.46
CA GLU A 231 -6.50 -20.97 -0.72
C GLU A 231 -6.88 -20.77 -2.20
N HIS A 232 -5.90 -20.62 -3.11
CA HIS A 232 -6.20 -20.32 -4.52
C HIS A 232 -5.65 -21.34 -5.52
N SER A 233 -5.31 -22.55 -5.09
CA SER A 233 -4.77 -23.57 -5.99
C SER A 233 -5.68 -23.88 -7.22
N SER A 234 -6.97 -23.53 -7.16
CA SER A 234 -7.95 -23.68 -8.24
C SER A 234 -8.08 -22.45 -9.17
N GLU A 235 -7.79 -21.23 -8.70
CA GLU A 235 -7.96 -20.01 -9.51
C GLU A 235 -6.74 -19.64 -10.35
N TRP A 236 -5.55 -20.19 -10.05
CA TRP A 236 -4.33 -19.91 -10.83
C TRP A 236 -4.15 -20.84 -12.02
N LEU A 237 -4.74 -22.05 -12.01
CA LEU A 237 -4.70 -22.97 -13.15
C LEU A 237 -5.32 -22.35 -14.42
N THR A 238 -6.13 -21.30 -14.26
CA THR A 238 -6.71 -20.50 -15.35
C THR A 238 -5.90 -19.24 -15.70
N LYS A 239 -4.92 -18.82 -14.88
CA LYS A 239 -4.09 -17.60 -15.06
C LYS A 239 -2.77 -17.84 -15.83
N GLY A 240 -2.48 -19.09 -16.20
CA GLY A 240 -1.24 -19.50 -16.89
C GLY A 240 -1.37 -19.74 -18.40
N LEU A 241 -2.21 -18.98 -19.13
CA LEU A 241 -2.43 -19.21 -20.56
C LEU A 241 -2.04 -18.03 -21.44
N GLY A 242 -0.79 -18.04 -21.91
CA GLY A 242 -0.39 -17.53 -23.23
C GLY A 242 -0.93 -16.14 -23.63
N PRO A 243 -1.28 -15.89 -24.91
CA PRO A 243 -1.42 -14.56 -25.54
C PRO A 243 -2.58 -13.67 -25.03
N TRP A 244 -3.17 -13.98 -23.87
CA TRP A 244 -4.32 -13.31 -23.25
C TRP A 244 -3.92 -12.23 -22.23
N GLY A 245 -2.63 -11.88 -22.17
CA GLY A 245 -2.05 -10.87 -21.27
C GLY A 245 -2.78 -9.52 -21.20
N PRO A 246 -3.25 -8.92 -22.32
CA PRO A 246 -4.00 -7.66 -22.28
C PRO A 246 -5.34 -7.77 -21.54
N GLY A 247 -6.06 -8.89 -21.67
CA GLY A 247 -7.30 -9.15 -20.92
C GLY A 247 -7.05 -9.38 -19.43
N LEU A 248 -5.88 -9.90 -19.06
CA LEU A 248 -5.43 -10.03 -17.68
C LEU A 248 -5.03 -8.69 -17.07
N VAL A 249 -4.33 -7.83 -17.83
CA VAL A 249 -4.04 -6.45 -17.43
C VAL A 249 -5.33 -5.65 -17.31
N GLN A 250 -6.28 -5.79 -18.24
CA GLN A 250 -7.59 -5.15 -18.14
C GLN A 250 -8.37 -5.64 -16.93
N ARG A 251 -8.40 -6.95 -16.63
CA ARG A 251 -9.02 -7.47 -15.39
C ARG A 251 -8.31 -7.01 -14.13
N TYR A 252 -6.98 -6.94 -14.12
CA TYR A 252 -6.20 -6.42 -13.01
C TYR A 252 -6.47 -4.93 -12.78
N THR A 253 -6.43 -4.13 -13.83
CA THR A 253 -6.74 -2.68 -13.80
C THR A 253 -8.20 -2.43 -13.43
N SER A 254 -9.17 -3.18 -13.97
CA SER A 254 -10.58 -3.07 -13.59
C SER A 254 -10.89 -3.64 -12.19
N ALA A 255 -10.11 -4.60 -11.68
CA ALA A 255 -10.24 -5.07 -10.30
C ALA A 255 -9.55 -4.13 -9.30
N ARG A 256 -8.49 -3.44 -9.74
CA ARG A 256 -7.68 -2.52 -8.92
C ARG A 256 -8.24 -1.10 -8.91
N PHE A 257 -8.76 -0.63 -10.04
CA PHE A 257 -9.22 0.75 -10.26
C PHE A 257 -10.63 0.83 -10.87
N GLY A 258 -11.19 -0.30 -11.32
CA GLY A 258 -12.57 -0.32 -11.77
C GLY A 258 -13.47 -0.31 -10.55
N SER A 259 -14.28 0.74 -10.46
CA SER A 259 -15.38 0.84 -9.51
C SER A 259 -16.29 -0.37 -9.66
N HIS A 260 -16.09 -1.38 -8.81
CA HIS A 260 -17.18 -2.26 -8.41
C HIS A 260 -18.05 -1.58 -7.33
N ALA A 261 -17.81 -0.28 -7.09
CA ALA A 261 -18.60 0.58 -6.25
C ALA A 261 -20.00 0.72 -6.84
N THR A 262 -20.94 0.04 -6.21
CA THR A 262 -22.35 0.40 -6.24
C THR A 262 -22.68 1.54 -5.27
N GLY A 263 -21.66 2.06 -4.55
CA GLY A 263 -21.76 3.16 -3.60
C GLY A 263 -21.65 4.57 -4.22
N ASP A 264 -21.13 5.53 -3.45
CA ASP A 264 -21.11 6.96 -3.80
C ASP A 264 -20.13 7.25 -4.93
N LEU A 265 -20.66 7.56 -6.12
CA LEU A 265 -19.86 7.92 -7.28
C LEU A 265 -19.04 9.21 -7.05
N LEU A 266 -17.86 9.28 -7.66
CA LEU A 266 -17.09 10.52 -7.75
C LEU A 266 -17.87 11.56 -8.55
N THR A 267 -17.91 12.80 -8.07
CA THR A 267 -18.34 13.93 -8.92
C THR A 267 -17.34 14.12 -10.07
N ASP A 268 -17.77 14.76 -11.16
CA ASP A 268 -16.88 15.02 -12.31
C ASP A 268 -15.61 15.79 -11.90
N GLN A 269 -15.75 16.74 -10.96
CA GLN A 269 -14.63 17.50 -10.41
C GLN A 269 -13.67 16.60 -9.63
N GLU A 270 -14.17 15.81 -8.68
CA GLU A 270 -13.35 14.87 -7.90
C GLU A 270 -12.65 13.85 -8.81
N SER A 271 -13.37 13.29 -9.79
CA SER A 271 -12.83 12.33 -10.75
C SER A 271 -11.69 12.94 -11.57
N THR A 272 -11.86 14.18 -12.04
CA THR A 272 -10.81 14.90 -12.78
C THR A 272 -9.58 15.15 -11.91
N LEU A 273 -9.78 15.66 -10.69
CA LEU A 273 -8.69 15.97 -9.77
C LEU A 273 -7.94 14.71 -9.32
N LEU A 274 -8.67 13.64 -9.01
CA LEU A 274 -8.08 12.37 -8.61
C LEU A 274 -7.31 11.74 -9.78
N THR A 275 -7.85 11.81 -11.00
CA THR A 275 -7.17 11.32 -12.21
C THR A 275 -5.86 12.05 -12.48
N ASP A 276 -5.86 13.38 -12.37
CA ASP A 276 -4.67 14.23 -12.50
C ASP A 276 -3.60 13.87 -11.44
N TYR A 277 -4.02 13.67 -10.20
CA TYR A 277 -3.12 13.24 -9.12
C TYR A 277 -2.56 11.82 -9.31
N ILE A 278 -3.41 10.88 -9.74
CA ILE A 278 -3.02 9.51 -10.08
C ILE A 278 -1.99 9.53 -11.21
N TYR A 279 -2.23 10.32 -12.26
CA TYR A 279 -1.30 10.45 -13.39
C TYR A 279 0.10 10.83 -12.90
N HIS A 280 0.20 11.92 -12.12
CA HIS A 280 1.50 12.39 -11.64
C HIS A 280 2.18 11.40 -10.69
N THR A 281 1.41 10.67 -9.88
CA THR A 281 1.95 9.64 -8.97
C THR A 281 2.51 8.46 -9.76
N LEU A 282 1.80 7.98 -10.79
CA LEU A 282 2.21 6.85 -11.61
C LEU A 282 3.31 7.20 -12.61
N ALA A 283 3.34 8.44 -13.12
CA ALA A 283 4.33 8.88 -14.08
C ALA A 283 5.72 9.15 -13.45
N ALA A 284 5.79 9.16 -12.11
CA ALA A 284 6.99 9.52 -11.37
C ALA A 284 8.10 8.48 -11.50
N LYS A 285 9.35 8.92 -11.33
CA LYS A 285 10.50 8.01 -11.27
C LYS A 285 10.26 6.96 -10.19
N ALA A 286 10.19 5.68 -10.57
CA ALA A 286 9.98 4.59 -9.63
C ALA A 286 11.07 4.56 -8.56
N SER A 287 10.64 4.40 -7.31
CA SER A 287 11.51 4.29 -6.14
C SER A 287 10.93 3.20 -5.24
N GLY A 288 10.10 3.57 -4.26
CA GLY A 288 9.50 2.60 -3.35
C GLY A 288 8.53 1.65 -4.06
N GLU A 289 8.02 2.00 -5.24
CA GLU A 289 7.15 1.15 -6.06
C GLU A 289 7.85 -0.13 -6.54
N LEU A 290 9.18 -0.16 -6.52
CA LEU A 290 10.01 -1.32 -6.88
C LEU A 290 10.03 -2.40 -5.78
N CYS A 291 9.36 -2.18 -4.64
CA CYS A 291 9.32 -3.10 -3.51
C CYS A 291 8.63 -4.44 -3.81
N LEU A 292 7.69 -4.48 -4.76
CA LEU A 292 6.81 -5.65 -4.98
C LEU A 292 7.59 -6.94 -5.22
N LYS A 293 8.68 -6.88 -6.01
CA LYS A 293 9.49 -8.07 -6.34
C LYS A 293 10.11 -8.74 -5.12
N HIS A 294 10.29 -7.97 -4.03
CA HIS A 294 10.89 -8.42 -2.79
C HIS A 294 9.87 -8.72 -1.70
N ILE A 295 8.75 -8.00 -1.63
CA ILE A 295 7.72 -8.28 -0.63
C ILE A 295 6.82 -9.44 -1.05
N PHE A 296 6.50 -9.53 -2.34
CA PHE A 296 5.58 -10.53 -2.85
C PHE A 296 6.30 -11.60 -3.67
N ALA A 297 5.85 -12.85 -3.50
CA ALA A 297 6.10 -13.96 -4.39
C ALA A 297 5.13 -13.89 -5.57
N PHE A 298 5.28 -14.83 -6.51
CA PHE A 298 4.37 -14.99 -7.64
C PHE A 298 2.92 -15.09 -7.15
N GLY A 299 1.98 -14.39 -7.80
CA GLY A 299 0.57 -14.36 -7.37
C GLY A 299 0.24 -13.32 -6.29
N ALA A 300 1.16 -12.40 -5.98
CA ALA A 300 1.00 -11.36 -4.96
C ALA A 300 0.88 -11.89 -3.51
N PHE A 301 1.38 -13.10 -3.25
CA PHE A 301 1.49 -13.64 -1.88
C PHE A 301 2.68 -13.02 -1.16
N ALA A 302 2.50 -12.58 0.09
CA ALA A 302 3.62 -12.03 0.85
C ALA A 302 4.67 -13.13 1.09
N ARG A 303 5.94 -12.85 0.81
CA ARG A 303 7.05 -13.79 1.09
C ARG A 303 7.20 -14.09 2.58
N LYS A 304 6.74 -13.17 3.42
CA LYS A 304 6.62 -13.32 4.87
C LYS A 304 5.18 -13.03 5.31
N PRO A 305 4.28 -14.02 5.20
CA PRO A 305 2.88 -13.83 5.56
C PRO A 305 2.73 -13.36 7.00
N LEU A 306 1.92 -12.33 7.22
CA LEU A 306 1.60 -11.81 8.55
C LEU A 306 0.78 -12.80 9.37
N LEU A 307 0.07 -13.71 8.70
CA LEU A 307 -0.68 -14.78 9.34
C LEU A 307 0.20 -15.64 10.26
N GLN A 308 1.48 -15.84 9.90
CA GLN A 308 2.43 -16.62 10.71
C GLN A 308 2.87 -15.90 11.98
N CYS A 309 2.66 -14.59 12.08
CA CYS A 309 3.03 -13.77 13.23
C CYS A 309 1.82 -13.45 14.13
N ALA A 310 0.64 -14.02 13.85
CA ALA A 310 -0.60 -13.70 14.56
C ALA A 310 -0.50 -13.96 16.08
N SER A 311 0.24 -14.99 16.50
CA SER A 311 0.46 -15.32 17.92
C SER A 311 1.35 -14.33 18.67
N ASP A 312 2.16 -13.56 17.94
CA ASP A 312 3.12 -12.59 18.48
C ASP A 312 2.51 -11.18 18.55
N TRP A 313 1.26 -11.02 18.10
CA TRP A 313 0.58 -9.74 18.04
C TRP A 313 0.28 -9.17 19.42
N LYS A 314 0.60 -7.89 19.62
CA LYS A 314 0.48 -7.20 20.91
C LYS A 314 -0.48 -6.01 20.89
N VAL A 315 -0.94 -5.59 19.72
CA VAL A 315 -1.75 -4.38 19.53
C VAL A 315 -3.20 -4.76 19.19
N PRO A 316 -4.22 -4.24 19.90
CA PRO A 316 -5.63 -4.42 19.50
C PRO A 316 -5.83 -4.00 18.05
N THR A 317 -6.53 -4.84 17.27
CA THR A 317 -6.58 -4.69 15.81
C THR A 317 -8.01 -4.77 15.30
N THR A 318 -8.37 -3.89 14.36
CA THR A 318 -9.62 -3.99 13.61
C THR A 318 -9.32 -4.11 12.13
N PHE A 319 -9.81 -5.17 11.51
CA PHE A 319 -9.80 -5.35 10.08
C PHE A 319 -11.05 -4.73 9.47
N ILE A 320 -10.89 -4.00 8.37
CA ILE A 320 -12.00 -3.42 7.61
C ILE A 320 -11.86 -3.88 6.15
N TYR A 321 -12.91 -4.51 5.62
CA TYR A 321 -12.96 -4.97 4.22
C TYR A 321 -14.21 -4.43 3.54
N GLY A 322 -14.10 -4.05 2.28
CA GLY A 322 -15.28 -3.89 1.43
C GLY A 322 -16.00 -5.22 1.22
N GLN A 323 -17.32 -5.21 1.07
CA GLN A 323 -18.06 -6.44 0.74
C GLN A 323 -17.63 -7.06 -0.60
N HIS A 324 -17.19 -6.23 -1.54
CA HIS A 324 -16.69 -6.61 -2.86
C HIS A 324 -15.17 -6.47 -2.98
N ASP A 325 -14.45 -6.44 -1.85
CA ASP A 325 -12.99 -6.42 -1.85
C ASP A 325 -12.44 -7.73 -2.43
N TRP A 326 -11.45 -7.61 -3.31
CA TRP A 326 -10.76 -8.76 -3.91
C TRP A 326 -9.72 -9.35 -2.96
N MET A 327 -9.36 -8.63 -1.88
CA MET A 327 -8.59 -9.19 -0.77
C MET A 327 -9.44 -10.14 0.07
N ASN A 328 -8.91 -11.32 0.37
CA ASN A 328 -9.62 -12.32 1.15
C ASN A 328 -9.67 -11.96 2.65
N TYR A 329 -10.87 -11.67 3.18
CA TYR A 329 -11.09 -11.42 4.61
C TYR A 329 -11.00 -12.70 5.47
N GLN A 330 -11.09 -13.90 4.88
CA GLN A 330 -10.94 -15.16 5.62
C GLN A 330 -9.54 -15.30 6.23
N GLY A 331 -8.53 -14.70 5.61
CA GLY A 331 -7.19 -14.57 6.18
C GLY A 331 -7.18 -13.85 7.53
N ALA A 332 -7.98 -12.79 7.67
CA ALA A 332 -8.17 -12.09 8.94
C ALA A 332 -8.95 -12.96 9.95
N GLN A 333 -9.95 -13.73 9.50
CA GLN A 333 -10.66 -14.67 10.38
C GLN A 333 -9.73 -15.76 10.92
N GLN A 334 -8.78 -16.23 10.11
CA GLN A 334 -7.77 -17.19 10.55
C GLN A 334 -6.80 -16.53 11.54
N ALA A 335 -6.28 -15.33 11.22
CA ALA A 335 -5.40 -14.61 12.13
C ALA A 335 -6.06 -14.36 13.50
N ARG A 336 -7.35 -13.99 13.52
CA ARG A 336 -8.12 -13.78 14.75
C ARG A 336 -8.11 -14.98 15.69
N LYS A 337 -8.08 -16.21 15.18
CA LYS A 337 -8.04 -17.42 16.02
C LYS A 337 -6.75 -17.53 16.83
N ASP A 338 -5.66 -17.00 16.28
CA ASP A 338 -4.31 -17.12 16.83
C ASP A 338 -3.86 -15.86 17.59
N MET A 339 -4.54 -14.72 17.36
CA MET A 339 -4.28 -13.45 18.04
C MET A 339 -4.70 -13.47 19.51
N LYS A 340 -3.81 -13.01 20.39
CA LYS A 340 -4.03 -12.92 21.85
C LYS A 340 -4.56 -11.56 22.32
N VAL A 341 -4.99 -10.73 21.38
CA VAL A 341 -5.45 -9.35 21.60
C VAL A 341 -6.83 -9.16 20.95
N PRO A 342 -7.62 -8.16 21.38
CA PRO A 342 -8.89 -7.87 20.74
C PRO A 342 -8.74 -7.72 19.22
N CYS A 343 -9.52 -8.48 18.47
CA CYS A 343 -9.47 -8.52 17.02
C CYS A 343 -10.89 -8.51 16.44
N GLU A 344 -11.26 -7.40 15.81
CA GLU A 344 -12.56 -7.22 15.16
C GLU A 344 -12.41 -7.26 13.64
N ILE A 345 -13.43 -7.77 12.93
CA ILE A 345 -13.45 -7.81 11.47
C ILE A 345 -14.77 -7.21 11.01
N ILE A 346 -14.70 -6.07 10.33
CA ILE A 346 -15.85 -5.29 9.87
C ILE A 346 -15.90 -5.35 8.34
N ARG A 347 -17.08 -5.65 7.81
CA ARG A 347 -17.36 -5.61 6.37
C ARG A 347 -18.27 -4.43 6.03
N VAL A 348 -17.80 -3.60 5.11
CA VAL A 348 -18.48 -2.37 4.66
C VAL A 348 -19.32 -2.66 3.40
N PRO A 349 -20.64 -2.38 3.42
CA PRO A 349 -21.51 -2.62 2.29
C PRO A 349 -21.16 -1.73 1.09
N GLN A 350 -21.34 -2.26 -0.12
CA GLN A 350 -21.08 -1.53 -1.38
C GLN A 350 -19.64 -1.02 -1.53
N GLY A 351 -18.72 -1.45 -0.66
CA GLY A 351 -17.30 -1.12 -0.73
C GLY A 351 -16.51 -2.17 -1.50
N GLY A 352 -15.59 -1.72 -2.36
CA GLY A 352 -14.53 -2.53 -2.94
C GLY A 352 -13.23 -2.39 -2.15
N HIS A 353 -12.10 -2.47 -2.85
CA HIS A 353 -10.77 -2.38 -2.22
C HIS A 353 -10.41 -0.98 -1.73
N PHE A 354 -10.92 0.05 -2.42
CA PHE A 354 -10.79 1.45 -2.01
C PHE A 354 -12.06 1.87 -1.27
N VAL A 355 -12.42 1.11 -0.23
CA VAL A 355 -13.66 1.28 0.55
C VAL A 355 -13.90 2.72 1.04
N PHE A 356 -12.83 3.44 1.34
CA PHE A 356 -12.83 4.84 1.79
C PHE A 356 -13.09 5.87 0.67
N ILE A 357 -13.14 5.42 -0.60
CA ILE A 357 -13.61 6.19 -1.77
C ILE A 357 -15.01 5.70 -2.17
N ASP A 358 -15.20 4.37 -2.18
CA ASP A 358 -16.41 3.70 -2.68
C ASP A 358 -17.64 3.95 -1.77
N ASN A 359 -17.45 3.90 -0.45
CA ASN A 359 -18.50 4.17 0.54
C ASN A 359 -17.90 4.87 1.76
N PRO A 360 -17.56 6.17 1.64
CA PRO A 360 -16.86 6.91 2.69
C PRO A 360 -17.69 6.98 3.98
N SER A 361 -19.01 7.17 3.88
CA SER A 361 -19.88 7.24 5.06
C SER A 361 -19.81 5.98 5.92
N ALA A 362 -20.00 4.80 5.32
CA ALA A 362 -19.95 3.54 6.06
C ALA A 362 -18.52 3.21 6.52
N PHE A 363 -17.50 3.60 5.75
CA PHE A 363 -16.11 3.49 6.17
C PHE A 363 -15.81 4.35 7.41
N HIS A 364 -16.27 5.60 7.46
CA HIS A 364 -16.11 6.47 8.63
C HIS A 364 -16.75 5.85 9.87
N SER A 365 -17.98 5.32 9.74
CA SER A 365 -18.65 4.62 10.85
C SER A 365 -17.85 3.42 11.34
N ALA A 366 -17.25 2.64 10.44
CA ALA A 366 -16.39 1.52 10.83
C ALA A 366 -15.13 1.99 11.58
N VAL A 367 -14.49 3.08 11.15
CA VAL A 367 -13.34 3.68 11.85
C VAL A 367 -13.75 4.22 13.23
N PHE A 368 -14.85 4.95 13.34
CA PHE A 368 -15.34 5.45 14.62
C PHE A 368 -15.68 4.32 15.59
N TYR A 369 -16.30 3.24 15.10
CA TYR A 369 -16.57 2.05 15.90
C TYR A 369 -15.26 1.37 16.34
N ALA A 370 -14.30 1.17 15.44
CA ALA A 370 -12.99 0.61 15.78
C ALA A 370 -12.27 1.40 16.87
N CYS A 371 -12.44 2.72 16.86
CA CYS A 371 -11.81 3.64 17.80
C CYS A 371 -12.71 4.06 18.98
N ARG A 372 -13.86 3.42 19.20
CA ARG A 372 -14.87 3.86 20.17
C ARG A 372 -14.35 4.12 21.59
N LYS A 373 -13.36 3.31 22.02
CA LYS A 373 -12.69 3.44 23.33
C LYS A 373 -11.87 4.73 23.49
N PHE A 374 -11.46 5.34 22.37
CA PHE A 374 -10.71 6.60 22.35
C PHE A 374 -11.59 7.82 22.12
N LEU A 375 -12.85 7.61 21.70
CA LEU A 375 -13.77 8.67 21.30
C LEU A 375 -14.89 8.93 22.31
N SER A 376 -15.09 8.05 23.29
CA SER A 376 -16.11 8.18 24.32
C SER A 376 -15.47 8.29 25.71
N GLU A 377 -16.01 9.18 26.56
CA GLU A 377 -15.59 9.26 27.97
C GLU A 377 -15.99 7.99 28.75
N ASP A 378 -17.03 7.26 28.29
CA ASP A 378 -17.61 6.07 28.94
C ASP A 378 -17.29 4.73 28.23
N GLY A 379 -16.39 4.71 27.24
CA GLY A 379 -15.76 3.49 26.69
C GLY A 379 -16.61 2.46 25.91
N GLU A 380 -17.94 2.47 25.99
CA GLU A 380 -18.78 1.33 25.53
C GLU A 380 -20.04 1.71 24.70
N GLY A 381 -20.25 2.98 24.33
CA GLY A 381 -21.56 3.45 23.80
C GLY A 381 -21.79 3.41 22.28
N LEU A 382 -20.77 3.19 21.44
CA LEU A 382 -20.95 3.18 19.98
C LEU A 382 -21.24 1.77 19.48
N THR A 383 -22.47 1.52 19.06
CA THR A 383 -22.87 0.30 18.36
C THR A 383 -22.48 0.39 16.88
N LEU A 384 -22.26 -0.76 16.23
CA LEU A 384 -22.06 -0.82 14.77
C LEU A 384 -23.28 -0.18 14.09
N SER A 385 -23.03 0.78 13.20
CA SER A 385 -24.08 1.45 12.44
C SER A 385 -24.78 0.48 11.49
N ASP A 386 -26.05 0.75 11.18
CA ASP A 386 -26.87 -0.06 10.28
C ASP A 386 -26.14 -0.38 8.96
N GLY A 387 -26.10 -1.67 8.61
CA GLY A 387 -25.51 -2.19 7.38
C GLY A 387 -24.04 -2.62 7.47
N LEU A 388 -23.30 -2.27 8.53
CA LEU A 388 -21.98 -2.84 8.81
C LEU A 388 -22.13 -4.27 9.37
N ILE A 389 -21.35 -5.21 8.84
CA ILE A 389 -21.41 -6.61 9.27
C ILE A 389 -20.12 -6.95 10.01
N SER A 390 -20.23 -7.44 11.25
CA SER A 390 -19.12 -8.11 11.94
C SER A 390 -18.97 -9.52 11.37
N ALA A 391 -17.76 -9.89 10.94
CA ALA A 391 -17.45 -11.19 10.32
C ALA A 391 -16.63 -12.12 11.22
#